data_AF-A0A7X8W423-F1
#
_entry.id   AF-A0A7X8W423-F1
#
_cell.length_a   1.000
_cell.length_b   1.000
_cell.length_c   1.000
_cell.angle_alpha   90.00
_cell.angle_beta   90.00
_cell.angle_gamma   90.00
#
_symmetry.space_group_name_H-M   'P 1'
#
loop_
_entity.id
_entity.type
_entity.pdbx_description
1 polymer ?
#
loop_
_entity_poly.entity_id
_entity_poly.type
_entity_poly.pdbx_seq_one_letter_code
_entity_poly.pdbx_strand_id
1 'polypeptide(L)' 'MSYLGIVITYVFVSNFILVQFLGLCPFIGVSKNSESAIGMGLAVTFVTSVASVVCYMVYTFLLAPFALE' A
#
# COMPACT_ATOMS: atom_id res chain seq x y z
N MET A 1 -26.03 -16.22 3.48
CA MET A 1 -24.79 -15.68 2.89
C MET A 1 -23.70 -15.82 3.94
N SER A 2 -23.00 -16.95 3.93
CA SER A 2 -22.22 -17.43 5.08
C SER A 2 -20.96 -16.60 5.32
N TYR A 3 -20.69 -16.21 6.57
CA TYR A 3 -19.49 -15.48 7.02
C TYR A 3 -18.17 -16.06 6.48
N LEU A 4 -18.14 -17.37 6.24
CA LEU A 4 -17.03 -18.09 5.61
C LEU A 4 -16.70 -17.56 4.19
N GLY A 5 -17.71 -17.18 3.40
CA GLY A 5 -17.52 -16.59 2.07
C GLY A 5 -17.01 -15.15 2.12
N ILE A 6 -17.37 -14.37 3.15
CA ILE A 6 -16.83 -13.02 3.37
C ILE A 6 -15.37 -13.11 3.78
N VAL A 7 -15.03 -14.02 4.71
CA VAL A 7 -13.64 -14.26 5.16
C VAL A 7 -12.75 -14.67 3.99
N ILE A 8 -13.20 -15.63 3.16
CA ILE A 8 -12.44 -16.06 1.98
C ILE A 8 -12.28 -14.92 0.97
N THR A 9 -13.34 -14.15 0.70
CA THR A 9 -13.30 -13.02 -0.25
C THR A 9 -12.37 -11.90 0.25
N TYR A 10 -12.41 -11.55 1.53
CA TYR A 10 -11.54 -10.52 2.10
C TYR A 10 -10.07 -10.95 2.13
N VAL A 11 -9.80 -12.23 2.40
CA VAL A 11 -8.43 -12.78 2.51
C VAL A 11 -7.79 -13.04 1.14
N PHE A 12 -8.55 -13.38 0.11
CA PHE A 12 -7.99 -13.71 -1.22
C PHE A 12 -8.24 -12.66 -2.30
N VAL A 13 -9.42 -12.01 -2.32
CA VAL A 13 -9.79 -11.06 -3.39
C VAL A 13 -9.48 -9.62 -2.99
N SER A 14 -9.76 -9.25 -1.72
CA SER A 14 -9.51 -7.89 -1.20
C SER A 14 -8.16 -7.75 -0.49
N ASN A 15 -7.31 -8.78 -0.50
CA ASN A 15 -6.04 -8.73 0.18
C ASN A 15 -5.00 -8.04 -0.71
N PHE A 16 -4.78 -6.77 -0.38
CA PHE A 16 -3.89 -5.83 -1.06
C PHE A 16 -2.46 -6.39 -1.27
N ILE A 17 -2.02 -7.34 -0.44
CA ILE A 17 -0.68 -7.94 -0.48
C ILE A 17 -0.46 -8.80 -1.75
N LEU A 18 -1.48 -9.47 -2.29
CA LEU A 18 -1.33 -10.32 -3.49
C LEU A 18 -1.55 -9.59 -4.81
N VAL A 19 -2.43 -8.59 -4.85
CA VAL A 19 -2.98 -8.08 -6.12
C VAL A 19 -2.17 -6.94 -6.73
N GLN A 20 -1.53 -6.10 -5.91
CA GLN A 20 -1.00 -4.84 -6.43
C GLN A 20 0.46 -4.87 -6.85
N PHE A 21 1.22 -5.93 -6.53
CA PHE A 21 2.66 -6.03 -6.85
C PHE A 21 3.45 -4.72 -6.59
N LEU A 22 2.97 -3.88 -5.66
CA LEU A 22 3.55 -2.58 -5.37
C LEU A 22 4.84 -2.85 -4.61
N GLY A 23 5.96 -2.84 -5.32
CA GLY A 23 7.27 -3.18 -4.76
C GLY A 23 8.03 -4.32 -5.45
N LEU A 24 7.68 -4.73 -6.68
CA LEU A 24 8.51 -5.65 -7.46
C LEU A 24 9.96 -5.16 -7.65
N CYS A 25 10.14 -3.86 -7.88
CA CYS A 25 11.46 -3.23 -8.01
C CYS A 25 12.33 -3.37 -6.75
N PRO A 26 11.86 -3.03 -5.52
CA PRO A 26 12.62 -3.30 -4.30
C PRO A 26 12.80 -4.80 -4.01
N PHE A 27 11.82 -5.64 -4.36
CA PHE A 27 11.90 -7.09 -4.14
C PHE A 27 13.05 -7.74 -4.93
N ILE A 28 13.22 -7.38 -6.21
CA ILE A 28 14.31 -7.90 -7.05
C ILE A 28 15.68 -7.44 -6.54
N GLY A 29 15.80 -6.19 -6.09
CA GLY A 29 17.06 -5.63 -5.61
C GLY A 29 17.53 -6.22 -4.28
N VAL A 30 16.61 -6.69 -3.44
CA VAL A 30 16.93 -7.00 -2.03
C VAL A 30 16.67 -8.47 -1.65
N SER A 31 16.20 -9.29 -2.59
CA SER A 31 15.98 -10.74 -2.41
C SER A 31 17.19 -11.54 -1.89
N LYS A 32 18.42 -11.04 -2.09
CA LYS A 32 19.65 -11.77 -1.74
C LYS A 32 20.13 -11.49 -0.30
N ASN A 33 19.71 -10.40 0.33
CA ASN A 33 20.18 -9.99 1.67
C ASN A 33 19.00 -9.61 2.57
N SER A 34 18.75 -10.41 3.60
CA SER A 34 17.68 -10.20 4.58
C SER A 34 17.84 -8.92 5.39
N GLU A 35 19.08 -8.54 5.71
CA GLU A 35 19.38 -7.33 6.48
C GLU A 35 18.99 -6.06 5.70
N SER A 36 19.27 -6.04 4.40
CA SER A 36 18.84 -4.95 3.52
C SER A 36 17.32 -4.93 3.31
N ALA A 37 16.64 -6.08 3.36
CA ALA A 37 15.18 -6.17 3.16
C ALA A 37 14.42 -5.50 4.31
N ILE A 38 14.91 -5.65 5.53
CA ILE A 38 14.35 -5.00 6.72
C ILE A 38 14.48 -3.48 6.63
N GLY A 39 15.66 -2.98 6.24
CA GLY A 39 15.89 -1.53 6.08
C GLY A 39 15.01 -0.93 5.00
N MET A 40 14.85 -1.62 3.87
CA MET A 40 13.99 -1.16 2.77
C MET A 40 12.51 -1.18 3.15
N GLY A 41 12.04 -2.19 3.88
CA GLY A 41 10.67 -2.28 4.36
C GLY A 41 10.28 -1.13 5.29
N LEU A 42 11.17 -0.76 6.23
CA LEU A 42 10.97 0.38 7.13
C LEU A 42 10.94 1.72 6.38
N ALA A 43 11.85 1.91 5.42
CA ALA A 43 11.88 3.12 4.61
C ALA A 43 10.58 3.31 3.81
N VAL A 44 10.09 2.23 3.18
CA VAL A 44 8.85 2.25 2.38
C VAL A 44 7.63 2.50 3.25
N THR A 45 7.49 1.82 4.40
CA THR A 45 6.34 2.06 5.29
C THR A 45 6.33 3.51 5.81
N PHE A 46 7.49 4.06 6.15
CA PHE A 46 7.58 5.45 6.57
C PHE A 46 7.19 6.42 5.44
N VAL A 47 7.78 6.30 4.24
CA VAL A 47 7.48 7.22 3.14
C VAL A 47 6.02 7.13 2.70
N THR A 48 5.46 5.92 2.63
CA THR A 48 4.04 5.73 2.25
C THR A 48 3.11 6.35 3.29
N SER A 49 3.40 6.20 4.59
CA SER A 49 2.57 6.81 5.63
C SER A 49 2.53 8.34 5.54
N VAL A 50 3.68 8.98 5.33
CA VAL A 50 3.77 10.44 5.17
C VAL A 50 3.11 10.88 3.86
N ALA A 51 3.36 10.18 2.77
CA ALA A 51 2.74 10.48 1.47
C ALA A 51 1.22 10.37 1.53
N SER A 52 0.66 9.37 2.21
CA SER A 52 -0.80 9.24 2.39
C SER A 52 -1.40 10.43 3.14
N VAL A 53 -0.75 10.91 4.21
CA VAL A 53 -1.22 12.08 4.97
C VAL A 53 -1.17 13.35 4.11
N VAL A 54 -0.09 13.54 3.36
CA VAL A 54 0.06 14.69 2.47
C VAL A 54 -0.94 14.63 1.32
N CYS A 55 -1.11 13.49 0.66
CA CYS A 55 -2.11 13.31 -0.39
C CYS A 55 -3.53 13.53 0.12
N TYR A 56 -3.85 13.14 1.35
CA TYR A 56 -5.14 13.43 1.97
C TYR A 56 -5.35 14.94 2.17
N MET A 57 -4.34 15.65 2.67
CA MET A 57 -4.39 17.11 2.77
C MET A 57 -4.57 17.77 1.40
N VAL A 58 -3.82 17.34 0.39
CA VAL A 58 -3.94 17.89 -0.97
C VAL A 58 -5.32 17.58 -1.56
N TYR A 59 -5.85 16.37 -1.37
CA TYR A 59 -7.18 16.00 -1.85
C TYR A 59 -8.27 16.86 -1.20
N THR A 60 -8.23 17.05 0.12
CA THR A 60 -9.26 17.83 0.82
C THR A 60 -9.15 19.34 0.64
N PHE A 61 -7.94 19.89 0.43
CA PHE A 61 -7.72 21.35 0.31
C PHE A 61 -7.59 21.86 -1.12
N LEU A 62 -7.19 21.02 -2.08
CA LEU A 62 -7.06 21.42 -3.49
C LEU A 62 -8.13 20.73 -4.35
N LEU A 63 -8.24 19.40 -4.31
CA LEU A 63 -9.05 18.66 -5.27
C LEU A 63 -10.56 18.76 -5.00
N ALA A 64 -10.97 18.63 -3.74
CA ALA A 64 -12.35 18.76 -3.31
C ALA A 64 -12.95 20.17 -3.50
N PRO A 65 -12.27 21.29 -3.17
CA PRO A 65 -12.84 22.62 -3.40
C PRO A 65 -12.78 23.08 -4.87
N PHE A 66 -11.85 22.54 -5.68
CA PHE A 66 -11.83 22.82 -7.12
C PHE A 66 -12.70 21.88 -7.96
N ALA A 67 -13.40 20.92 -7.33
CA ALA A 67 -14.33 19.98 -7.99
C ALA A 67 -13.75 19.28 -9.24
N LEU A 68 -12.47 18.89 -9.17
CA LEU A 68 -11.71 18.22 -10.24
C LEU A 68 -11.72 16.68 -10.10
N GLU A 69 -12.71 16.13 -9.37
CA GLU A 69 -12.95 14.68 -9.27
C GLU A 69 -13.70 14.12 -10.49
#